data_AF-A0A3B9RU79-F1
#
_entry.id   AF-A0A3B9RU79-F1
#
_cell.length_a   1.000
_cell.length_b   1.000
_cell.length_c   1.000
_cell.angle_alpha   90.00
_cell.angle_beta   90.00
_cell.angle_gamma   90.00
#
_symmetry.space_group_name_H-M   'P 1'
#
loop_
_entity.id
_entity.type
_entity.pdbx_description
1 polymer ?
#
loop_
_entity_poly.entity_id
_entity_poly.type
_entity_poly.pdbx_seq_one_letter_code
_entity_poly.pdbx_strand_id
1 'polypeptide(L)'
;DALPDGFTAVIKSTVVPGTTQRYHEQYPHLKIAYSPEFLVERRHLEDFGNQDILVCGTHHADVAERVFQQHKEAGVLKRDQTFQVTPTQAALTYCLT
;
A
#
# COMPACT_ATOMS: atom_id res chain seq x y z
N ASP A 1 16.20 -13.67 16.32
CA ASP A 1 15.14 -13.60 15.30
C ASP A 1 14.96 -12.17 14.83
N ALA A 2 15.58 -11.83 13.69
CA ALA A 2 15.40 -10.56 13.00
C ALA A 2 15.00 -10.86 11.55
N LEU A 3 14.22 -9.98 10.94
CA LEU A 3 13.90 -10.08 9.52
C LEU A 3 15.17 -9.92 8.69
N PRO A 4 15.29 -10.61 7.54
CA PRO A 4 16.47 -10.51 6.70
C PRO A 4 16.56 -9.14 6.01
N ASP A 5 17.78 -8.73 5.65
CA ASP A 5 18.00 -7.51 4.88
C ASP A 5 17.26 -7.55 3.54
N GLY A 6 16.65 -6.43 3.17
CA GLY A 6 15.83 -6.30 1.97
C GLY A 6 14.44 -6.94 2.08
N PHE A 7 14.07 -7.49 3.24
CA PHE A 7 12.74 -8.04 3.46
C PHE A 7 11.66 -6.99 3.17
N THR A 8 10.65 -7.39 2.42
CA THR A 8 9.56 -6.50 2.00
C THR A 8 8.36 -6.65 2.93
N ALA A 9 7.91 -5.55 3.51
CA ALA A 9 6.72 -5.51 4.36
C ALA A 9 5.70 -4.52 3.77
N VAL A 10 4.48 -4.99 3.53
CA VAL A 10 3.38 -4.17 2.99
C VAL A 10 2.29 -4.05 4.04
N ILE A 11 2.01 -2.83 4.48
CA ILE A 11 0.97 -2.51 5.45
C ILE A 11 -0.33 -2.26 4.69
N LYS A 12 -1.34 -3.08 4.93
CA LYS A 12 -2.68 -2.99 4.30
C LYS A 12 -3.71 -2.23 5.11
N SER A 13 -3.61 -2.32 6.43
CA SER A 13 -4.52 -1.66 7.37
C SER A 13 -4.19 -0.17 7.51
N THR A 14 -5.19 0.63 7.86
CA THR A 14 -5.05 2.06 8.15
C THR A 14 -3.95 2.31 9.19
N VAL A 15 -3.08 3.28 8.89
CA VAL A 15 -2.07 3.78 9.83
C VAL A 15 -2.18 5.29 9.98
N VAL A 16 -1.76 5.79 11.14
CA VAL A 16 -1.67 7.24 11.38
C VAL A 16 -0.65 7.85 10.40
N PRO A 17 -0.93 9.01 9.78
CA PRO A 17 0.04 9.72 8.94
C PRO A 17 1.41 9.87 9.60
N GLY A 18 2.46 9.56 8.84
CA GLY A 18 3.85 9.54 9.33
C GLY A 18 4.32 8.21 9.91
N THR A 19 3.43 7.25 10.19
CA THR A 19 3.81 5.93 10.73
C THR A 19 4.75 5.17 9.78
N THR A 20 4.37 5.07 8.51
CA THR A 20 5.17 4.36 7.50
C THR A 20 6.52 5.03 7.28
N GLN A 21 6.57 6.37 7.32
CA GLN A 21 7.82 7.12 7.23
C GLN A 21 8.74 6.84 8.42
N ARG A 22 8.19 6.85 9.64
CA ARG A 22 8.93 6.46 10.85
C ARG A 22 9.49 5.05 10.77
N TYR A 23 8.77 4.11 10.16
CA TYR A 23 9.28 2.75 9.98
C TYR A 23 10.43 2.66 8.97
N HIS A 24 10.41 3.47 7.90
CA HIS A 24 11.58 3.57 7.02
C HIS A 24 12.82 4.07 7.75
N GLU A 25 12.66 5.05 8.66
CA GLU A 25 13.75 5.60 9.46
C GLU A 25 14.26 4.61 10.52
N GLN A 26 13.34 3.88 11.15
CA GLN A 26 13.66 2.92 12.21
C GLN A 26 14.24 1.60 11.66
N TYR A 27 13.83 1.19 10.45
CA TYR A 27 14.22 -0.07 9.84
C TYR A 27 14.71 0.13 8.39
N PRO A 28 15.85 0.82 8.18
CA PRO A 28 16.33 1.18 6.84
C PRO A 28 16.77 -0.03 6.00
N HIS A 29 16.99 -1.19 6.62
CA HIS A 29 17.30 -2.44 5.95
C HIS A 29 16.06 -3.14 5.38
N LEU A 30 14.84 -2.72 5.77
CA LEU A 30 13.59 -3.27 5.27
C LEU A 30 13.03 -2.43 4.13
N LYS A 31 12.34 -3.08 3.20
CA LYS A 31 11.58 -2.40 2.16
C LYS A 31 10.11 -2.31 2.58
N ILE A 32 9.71 -1.14 3.06
CA ILE A 32 8.38 -0.94 3.63
C ILE A 32 7.48 -0.23 2.61
N ALA A 33 6.22 -0.65 2.55
CA ALA A 33 5.19 0.01 1.76
C ALA A 33 3.87 0.08 2.54
N TYR A 34 3.08 1.09 2.25
CA TYR A 34 1.71 1.25 2.73
C TYR A 34 0.75 1.21 1.54
N SER A 35 -0.19 0.29 1.55
CA SER A 35 -1.19 0.12 0.50
C SER A 35 -2.57 0.06 1.14
N PRO A 36 -3.19 1.21 1.42
CA PRO A 36 -4.53 1.25 2.02
C PRO A 36 -5.55 0.59 1.10
N GLU A 37 -6.55 -0.03 1.69
CA GLU A 37 -7.71 -0.56 1.00
C GLU A 37 -8.84 0.47 1.05
N PHE A 38 -9.18 1.06 -0.09
CA PHE A 38 -10.31 1.99 -0.24
C PHE A 38 -11.60 1.19 -0.48
N LEU A 39 -11.94 0.30 0.44
CA LEU A 39 -13.19 -0.47 0.38
C LEU A 39 -14.32 0.37 0.98
N VAL A 40 -15.41 0.56 0.24
CA VAL A 40 -16.59 1.26 0.76
C VAL A 40 -17.27 0.36 1.79
N GLU A 41 -17.43 0.84 3.03
CA GLU A 41 -17.89 0.06 4.21
C GLU A 41 -19.21 -0.71 4.05
N ARG A 42 -20.00 -0.45 2.98
CA ARG A 42 -21.32 -1.08 2.79
C ARG A 42 -21.28 -2.42 2.06
N ARG A 43 -20.16 -2.83 1.45
CA ARG A 43 -20.08 -4.05 0.60
C ARG A 43 -18.73 -4.79 0.66
N HIS A 44 -18.11 -4.89 1.83
CA HIS A 44 -16.79 -5.51 2.02
C HIS A 44 -16.55 -6.86 1.29
N LEU A 45 -17.57 -7.73 1.17
CA LEU A 45 -17.43 -9.03 0.50
C LEU A 45 -17.64 -8.97 -1.03
N GLU A 46 -18.44 -8.03 -1.54
CA GLU A 46 -18.68 -7.87 -2.99
C GLU A 46 -17.64 -6.94 -3.65
N ASP A 47 -17.04 -6.01 -2.88
CA ASP A 47 -16.10 -4.99 -3.39
C ASP A 47 -14.62 -5.41 -3.34
N PHE A 48 -14.27 -6.54 -2.73
CA PHE A 48 -12.88 -7.04 -2.70
C PHE A 48 -12.31 -7.27 -4.11
N GLY A 49 -13.16 -7.48 -5.11
CA GLY A 49 -12.80 -7.62 -6.52
C GLY A 49 -13.02 -6.38 -7.39
N ASN A 50 -13.36 -5.22 -6.81
CA ASN A 50 -13.86 -4.06 -7.56
C ASN A 50 -13.18 -2.74 -7.17
N GLN A 51 -11.88 -2.76 -6.92
CA GLN A 51 -11.11 -1.56 -6.58
C GLN A 51 -10.98 -0.62 -7.79
N ASP A 52 -11.39 0.64 -7.64
CA ASP A 52 -11.29 1.66 -8.71
C ASP A 52 -9.90 2.28 -8.85
N ILE A 53 -9.16 2.35 -7.74
CA ILE A 53 -7.80 2.87 -7.65
C ILE A 53 -6.97 2.04 -6.68
N LEU A 54 -5.66 1.98 -6.91
CA LEU A 54 -4.69 1.37 -6.00
C LEU A 54 -3.55 2.34 -5.72
N VAL A 55 -3.37 2.68 -4.46
CA VAL A 55 -2.29 3.56 -4.00
C VAL A 55 -1.25 2.73 -3.25
N CYS A 56 0.03 2.99 -3.54
CA CYS A 56 1.16 2.42 -2.81
C CYS A 56 2.11 3.54 -2.35
N GLY A 57 2.11 3.80 -1.05
CA GLY A 57 3.03 4.71 -0.37
C GLY A 57 4.34 4.01 -0.04
N THR A 58 5.39 4.26 -0.82
CA THR A 58 6.73 3.69 -0.58
C THR A 58 7.81 4.49 -1.31
N HIS A 59 9.02 4.46 -0.74
CA HIS A 59 10.23 4.95 -1.42
C HIS A 59 10.86 3.90 -2.35
N HIS A 60 10.36 2.67 -2.36
CA HIS A 60 10.91 1.56 -3.14
C HIS A 60 10.02 1.26 -4.35
N ALA A 61 10.44 1.71 -5.54
CA ALA A 61 9.69 1.52 -6.78
C ALA A 61 9.45 0.04 -7.12
N ASP A 62 10.42 -0.83 -6.82
CA ASP A 62 10.30 -2.28 -7.04
C ASP A 62 9.21 -2.92 -6.16
N VAL A 63 8.99 -2.39 -4.95
CA VAL A 63 7.89 -2.85 -4.10
C VAL A 63 6.55 -2.39 -4.63
N ALA A 64 6.45 -1.13 -5.08
CA ALA A 64 5.22 -0.60 -5.67
C ALA A 64 4.81 -1.40 -6.92
N GLU A 65 5.75 -1.65 -7.83
CA GLU A 65 5.52 -2.44 -9.04
C GLU A 65 5.01 -3.85 -8.71
N ARG A 66 5.65 -4.53 -7.76
CA ARG A 66 5.20 -5.86 -7.30
C ARG A 66 3.79 -5.83 -6.72
N VAL A 67 3.46 -4.83 -5.90
CA VAL A 67 2.12 -4.66 -5.34
C VAL A 67 1.10 -4.46 -6.46
N PHE A 68 1.39 -3.59 -7.43
CA PHE A 68 0.50 -3.34 -8.56
C PHE A 68 0.28 -4.60 -9.41
N GLN A 69 1.36 -5.32 -9.73
CA GLN A 69 1.29 -6.54 -10.51
C GLN A 69 0.43 -7.61 -9.80
N GLN A 70 0.61 -7.79 -8.49
CA GLN A 70 -0.19 -8.74 -7.71
C GLN A 70 -1.70 -8.43 -7.75
N HIS A 71 -2.09 -7.15 -7.71
CA HIS A 71 -3.50 -6.76 -7.76
C HIS A 71 -4.08 -6.91 -9.17
N LYS A 72 -3.27 -6.65 -10.22
CA LYS A 72 -3.66 -6.91 -11.61
C LYS A 72 -3.89 -8.40 -11.85
N GLU A 73 -2.97 -9.25 -11.39
CA GLU A 73 -3.07 -10.70 -11.52
C GLU A 73 -4.24 -11.30 -10.73
N ALA A 74 -4.53 -10.73 -9.56
CA ALA A 74 -5.68 -11.13 -8.76
C ALA A 74 -7.03 -10.68 -9.38
N GLY A 75 -7.02 -9.82 -10.40
CA GLY A 75 -8.23 -9.33 -11.06
C GLY A 75 -9.10 -8.44 -10.17
N VAL A 76 -8.51 -7.82 -9.14
CA VAL A 76 -9.25 -7.00 -8.16
C VAL A 76 -9.38 -5.54 -8.58
N LEU A 77 -8.67 -5.12 -9.64
CA LEU A 77 -8.69 -3.76 -10.17
C LEU A 77 -9.70 -3.65 -11.31
N LYS A 78 -10.67 -2.75 -11.15
CA LYS A 78 -11.68 -2.45 -12.17
C LYS A 78 -11.10 -1.65 -13.34
N ARG A 79 -10.10 -0.84 -13.04
CA ARG A 79 -9.33 -0.01 -13.97
C ARG A 79 -7.86 -0.10 -13.59
N ASP A 80 -6.99 0.01 -14.57
CA ASP A 80 -5.54 0.05 -14.34
C ASP A 80 -5.09 1.45 -13.84
N GLN A 81 -5.66 1.88 -12.70
CA GLN A 81 -5.33 3.13 -12.04
C GLN A 81 -4.48 2.83 -10.80
N THR A 82 -3.17 2.86 -10.99
CA THR A 82 -2.19 2.59 -9.95
C THR A 82 -1.33 3.83 -9.69
N PHE A 83 -1.09 4.14 -8.42
CA PHE A 83 -0.37 5.35 -8.02
C PHE A 83 0.69 5.01 -6.98
N GLN A 84 1.95 5.19 -7.34
CA GLN A 84 3.03 5.24 -6.36
C GLN A 84 3.12 6.67 -5.80
N VAL A 85 3.16 6.78 -4.49
CA VAL A 85 3.31 8.06 -3.79
C VAL A 85 4.31 7.90 -2.64
N THR A 86 4.70 9.01 -2.01
CA THR A 86 5.50 8.91 -0.78
C THR A 86 4.68 8.31 0.38
N PRO A 87 5.33 7.67 1.37
CA PRO A 87 4.63 7.12 2.54
C PRO A 87 3.71 8.11 3.24
N THR A 88 4.14 9.37 3.36
CA THR A 88 3.35 10.45 3.98
C THR A 88 2.13 10.82 3.12
N GLN A 89 2.31 10.92 1.80
CA GLN A 89 1.20 11.22 0.88
C GLN A 89 0.13 10.12 0.90
N ALA A 90 0.52 8.85 0.89
CA ALA A 90 -0.46 7.75 0.95
C ALA A 90 -1.34 7.80 2.20
N ALA A 91 -0.75 8.14 3.35
CA ALA A 91 -1.52 8.28 4.58
C ALA A 91 -2.45 9.51 4.57
N LEU A 92 -2.01 10.62 3.95
CA LEU A 92 -2.86 11.80 3.78
C LEU A 92 -4.01 11.54 2.79
N THR A 93 -3.76 10.85 1.68
CA THR A 93 -4.81 10.45 0.73
C THR A 93 -5.89 9.66 1.44
N TYR A 94 -5.52 8.71 2.30
CA TYR A 94 -6.48 7.95 3.09
C TYR A 94 -7.30 8.82 4.05
N CYS A 95 -6.69 9.80 4.73
CA CYS A 95 -7.43 10.67 5.65
C CYS A 95 -8.44 11.61 4.96
N LEU A 96 -8.30 11.84 3.65
CA LEU A 96 -9.12 12.80 2.89
C LEU A 96 -10.23 12.14 2.06
N THR A 97 -10.21 10.82 1.94
CA THR A 97 -11.21 9.99 1.24
C THR A 97 -12.16 9.35 2.23
#